data_AF-A0A6B0Y7X8-F1
#
_entry.id   AF-A0A6B0Y7X8-F1
#
_cell.length_a   1.000
_cell.length_b   1.000
_cell.length_c   1.000
_cell.angle_alpha   90.00
_cell.angle_beta   90.00
_cell.angle_gamma   90.00
#
_symmetry.space_group_name_H-M   'P 1'
#
loop_
_entity.id
_entity.type
_entity.pdbx_description
1 polymer ?
#
loop_
_entity_poly.entity_id
_entity_poly.type
_entity_poly.pdbx_seq_one_letter_code
_entity_poly.pdbx_strand_id
1 'polypeptide(L)'
;MEQVQRADCWAKAARNLDDFDQSMGVLLNDHTLVDRYPDKWVGVWQGEVRAAEDDLDILLKVLDKNDVPRSETAIRFIEAEPRTLIL
;
A
#
# COMPACT_ATOMS: atom_id res chain seq x y z
N MET A 1 7.74 17.24 -30.93
CA MET A 1 8.19 16.23 -29.94
C MET A 1 7.79 16.59 -28.51
N GLU A 2 7.77 17.86 -28.12
CA GLU A 2 7.42 18.31 -26.76
C GLU A 2 5.97 18.02 -26.30
N GLN A 3 4.99 18.02 -27.22
CA GLN A 3 3.58 17.76 -26.90
C GLN A 3 3.30 16.28 -26.55
N VAL A 4 4.05 15.34 -27.14
CA VAL A 4 3.90 13.90 -26.89
C VAL A 4 4.44 13.53 -25.50
N GLN A 5 5.55 14.15 -25.11
CA GLN A 5 6.21 13.89 -23.83
C GLN A 5 5.41 14.41 -22.62
N ARG A 6 4.63 15.48 -22.82
CA ARG A 6 3.68 15.96 -21.82
C ARG A 6 2.51 15.00 -21.63
N ALA A 7 1.90 14.51 -22.71
CA ALA A 7 0.76 13.60 -22.63
C ALA A 7 1.10 12.30 -21.88
N ASP A 8 2.30 11.75 -22.12
CA ASP A 8 2.80 10.56 -21.40
C ASP A 8 3.02 10.79 -19.90
N CYS A 9 3.48 11.98 -19.50
CA CYS A 9 3.68 12.33 -18.10
C CYS A 9 2.35 12.38 -17.33
N TRP A 10 1.31 12.97 -17.92
CA TRP A 10 -0.04 13.02 -17.33
C TRP A 10 -0.67 11.64 -17.24
N ALA A 11 -0.55 10.83 -18.30
CA ALA A 11 -1.06 9.45 -18.29
C ALA A 11 -0.36 8.59 -17.21
N LYS A 12 0.95 8.79 -17.00
CA LYS A 12 1.68 8.12 -15.92
C LYS A 12 1.23 8.58 -14.54
N ALA A 13 1.06 9.89 -14.33
CA ALA A 13 0.59 10.42 -13.05
C ALA A 13 -0.83 9.92 -12.71
N ALA A 14 -1.73 9.88 -13.69
CA ALA A 14 -3.09 9.35 -13.49
C ALA A 14 -3.07 7.87 -13.08
N ARG A 15 -2.28 7.04 -13.76
CA ARG A 15 -2.12 5.62 -13.39
C ARG A 15 -1.60 5.44 -11.97
N ASN A 16 -0.59 6.22 -11.58
CA ASN A 16 -0.03 6.14 -10.22
C ASN A 16 -1.06 6.52 -9.14
N LEU A 17 -1.97 7.46 -9.45
CA LEU A 17 -3.05 7.84 -8.54
C LEU A 17 -4.10 6.74 -8.43
N ASP A 18 -4.49 6.13 -9.55
CA ASP A 18 -5.44 5.00 -9.54
C ASP A 18 -4.86 3.80 -8.75
N ASP A 19 -3.58 3.47 -8.94
CA ASP A 19 -2.91 2.38 -8.21
C ASP A 19 -2.81 2.68 -6.70
N PHE A 20 -2.59 3.94 -6.35
CA PHE A 20 -2.58 4.40 -4.96
C PHE A 20 -3.97 4.28 -4.34
N ASP A 21 -5.02 4.76 -5.02
CA ASP A 21 -6.40 4.69 -4.55
C ASP A 21 -6.85 3.23 -4.34
N GLN A 22 -6.48 2.33 -5.24
CA GLN A 22 -6.74 0.89 -5.07
C GLN A 22 -6.04 0.32 -3.83
N SER A 23 -4.77 0.64 -3.64
CA SER A 23 -3.97 0.15 -2.52
C SER A 23 -4.50 0.68 -1.17
N MET A 24 -4.91 1.95 -1.14
CA MET A 24 -5.57 2.56 0.01
C MET A 24 -6.96 1.97 0.27
N GLY A 25 -7.71 1.64 -0.79
CA GLY A 25 -9.00 0.98 -0.69
C GLY A 25 -8.92 -0.34 0.08
N VAL A 26 -7.90 -1.16 -0.19
CA VAL A 26 -7.63 -2.40 0.56
C VAL A 26 -7.33 -2.09 2.02
N LEU A 27 -6.41 -1.16 2.28
CA LEU A 27 -6.00 -0.85 3.66
C LEU A 27 -7.11 -0.24 4.51
N LEU A 28 -8.00 0.57 3.94
CA LEU A 28 -9.00 1.32 4.69
C LEU A 28 -10.34 0.59 4.83
N ASN A 29 -10.76 -0.14 3.80
CA ASN A 29 -12.12 -0.68 3.74
C ASN A 29 -12.19 -2.20 3.99
N ASP A 30 -11.07 -2.90 3.97
CA ASP A 30 -11.06 -4.35 4.17
C ASP A 30 -10.94 -4.71 5.65
N HIS A 31 -12.11 -4.85 6.28
CA HIS A 31 -12.25 -5.35 7.65
C HIS A 31 -11.59 -6.73 7.85
N THR A 32 -11.41 -7.51 6.79
CA THR A 32 -10.77 -8.83 6.89
C THR A 32 -9.26 -8.74 7.14
N LEU A 33 -8.64 -7.57 6.96
CA LEU A 33 -7.22 -7.38 7.29
C LEU A 33 -6.97 -7.52 8.80
N VAL A 34 -7.89 -7.05 9.65
CA VAL A 34 -7.77 -7.22 11.11
C VAL A 34 -7.83 -8.69 11.49
N ASP A 35 -8.71 -9.47 10.84
CA ASP A 35 -8.83 -10.90 11.08
C ASP A 35 -7.63 -11.70 10.58
N ARG A 36 -7.04 -11.31 9.43
CA ARG A 36 -5.96 -12.05 8.76
C ARG A 36 -4.57 -11.65 9.25
N TYR A 37 -4.37 -10.39 9.61
CA TYR A 37 -3.08 -9.83 9.97
C TYR A 37 -3.14 -9.01 11.27
N PRO A 38 -3.68 -9.58 12.38
CA PRO A 38 -3.73 -8.87 13.65
C PRO A 38 -2.32 -8.56 14.16
N ASP A 39 -2.12 -7.31 14.60
CA ASP A 39 -0.86 -6.78 15.14
C ASP A 39 0.33 -6.89 14.19
N LYS A 40 0.08 -6.77 12.88
CA LYS A 40 1.12 -6.80 11.84
C LYS A 40 1.20 -5.48 11.07
N TRP A 41 2.40 -5.18 10.60
CA TRP A 41 2.63 -4.27 9.50
C TRP A 41 2.25 -4.96 8.19
N VAL A 42 1.41 -4.31 7.38
CA VAL A 42 0.95 -4.81 6.10
C VAL A 42 1.36 -3.84 5.00
N GLY A 43 2.01 -4.37 3.96
CA GLY A 43 2.37 -3.64 2.74
C GLY A 43 1.46 -4.04 1.58
N VAL A 44 0.76 -3.07 1.00
CA VAL A 44 -0.11 -3.22 -0.16
C VAL A 44 0.49 -2.50 -1.36
N TRP A 45 0.56 -3.19 -2.49
CA TRP A 45 1.02 -2.62 -3.75
C TRP A 45 0.19 -3.18 -4.90
N GLN A 46 -0.26 -2.29 -5.79
CA GLN A 46 -1.18 -2.62 -6.89
C GLN A 46 -2.47 -3.30 -6.40
N GLY A 47 -3.02 -2.82 -5.28
CA GLY A 47 -4.27 -3.36 -4.73
C GLY A 47 -4.17 -4.76 -4.12
N GLU A 48 -2.96 -5.28 -3.88
CA GLU A 48 -2.76 -6.59 -3.26
C GLU A 48 -1.80 -6.51 -2.06
N VAL A 49 -2.08 -7.29 -1.02
CA VAL A 49 -1.13 -7.48 0.09
C VAL A 49 0.10 -8.24 -0.45
N ARG A 50 1.26 -7.59 -0.41
CA ARG A 50 2.54 -8.17 -0.86
C ARG A 50 3.40 -8.69 0.28
N ALA A 51 3.23 -8.13 1.48
CA ALA A 51 3.95 -8.57 2.67
C ALA A 51 3.16 -8.24 3.94
N ALA A 52 3.31 -9.07 4.97
CA ALA A 52 2.76 -8.84 6.29
C ALA A 52 3.72 -9.38 7.35
N GLU A 53 4.24 -8.51 8.23
CA GLU A 53 5.30 -8.83 9.18
C GLU A 53 5.07 -8.14 10.52
N ASP A 54 5.60 -8.70 11.60
CA ASP A 54 5.42 -8.16 12.95
C ASP A 54 6.26 -6.90 13.22
N ASP A 55 7.25 -6.64 12.34
CA ASP A 55 8.20 -5.54 12.44
C ASP A 55 8.34 -4.80 11.11
N LEU A 56 8.43 -3.47 11.17
CA LEU A 56 8.48 -2.63 9.98
C LEU A 56 9.78 -2.81 9.20
N ASP A 57 10.93 -2.95 9.86
CA ASP A 57 12.21 -3.15 9.17
C ASP A 57 12.25 -4.51 8.47
N ILE A 58 11.63 -5.53 9.07
CA ILE A 58 11.46 -6.84 8.43
C ILE A 58 10.52 -6.72 7.22
N LEU A 59 9.37 -6.04 7.35
CA LEU A 59 8.46 -5.79 6.23
C LEU A 59 9.21 -5.15 5.06
N LEU A 60 9.96 -4.09 5.33
CA LEU A 60 10.69 -3.35 4.30
C LEU A 60 11.78 -4.20 3.61
N LYS A 61 12.40 -5.14 4.32
CA LYS A 61 13.34 -6.11 3.72
C LYS A 61 12.62 -7.13 2.85
N VAL A 62 11.44 -7.59 3.26
CA VAL A 62 10.63 -8.54 2.49
C VAL A 62 10.12 -7.88 1.20
N LEU A 63 9.67 -6.63 1.27
CA LEU A 63 9.27 -5.87 0.09
C LEU A 63 10.42 -5.72 -0.92
N ASP A 64 11.61 -5.33 -0.45
CA ASP A 64 12.80 -5.24 -1.33
C ASP A 64 13.16 -6.58 -1.97
N LYS A 65 13.12 -7.66 -1.19
CA LYS A 65 13.43 -9.01 -1.67
C LYS A 65 12.46 -9.48 -2.75
N ASN A 66 11.23 -8.98 -2.72
CA ASN A 66 10.17 -9.32 -3.67
C ASN A 66 10.06 -8.32 -4.83
N ASP A 67 11.06 -7.45 -5.01
CA ASP A 67 11.08 -6.40 -6.05
C ASP A 67 9.85 -5.46 -5.97
N VAL A 68 9.30 -5.27 -4.77
CA VAL A 68 8.18 -4.36 -4.54
C VAL A 68 8.71 -2.96 -4.19
N PRO A 69 8.46 -1.94 -5.02
CA PRO A 69 8.99 -0.60 -4.80
C PRO A 69 8.35 0.07 -3.57
N ARG A 70 9.16 0.33 -2.55
CA ARG A 70 8.73 0.99 -1.30
C ARG A 70 8.01 2.32 -1.55
N SER A 71 8.48 3.10 -2.53
CA SER A 71 7.91 4.42 -2.86
C SER A 71 6.49 4.36 -3.44
N GLU A 72 6.03 3.18 -3.84
CA GLU A 72 4.70 2.97 -4.42
C GLU A 72 3.85 2.04 -3.53
N THR A 73 4.40 1.60 -2.40
CA THR A 73 3.71 0.68 -1.48
C THR A 73 2.99 1.47 -0.40
N ALA A 74 1.71 1.21 -0.22
CA ALA A 74 0.97 1.69 0.93
C ALA A 74 1.23 0.76 2.13
N ILE A 75 1.66 1.32 3.27
CA ILE A 75 2.00 0.56 4.46
C ILE A 75 1.11 1.01 5.62
N ARG A 76 0.53 0.06 6.35
CA ARG A 76 -0.28 0.32 7.54
C ARG A 76 -0.02 -0.75 8.61
N PHE A 77 0.05 -0.33 9.87
CA PHE A 77 -0.04 -1.25 11.00
C PHE A 77 -1.51 -1.58 11.30
N ILE A 78 -1.82 -2.86 11.39
CA ILE A 78 -3.18 -3.36 11.64
C ILE A 78 -3.28 -3.71 13.13
N GLU A 79 -3.84 -2.80 13.92
CA GLU A 79 -4.12 -3.06 15.34
C GLU A 79 -5.22 -4.13 15.46
N ALA A 80 -5.01 -5.15 16.30
CA ALA A 80 -6.03 -6.19 16.54
C ALA A 80 -7.32 -5.64 17.17
N GLU A 81 -7.21 -4.55 17.94
CA GLU A 81 -8.35 -3.83 18.50
C GLU A 81 -8.49 -2.47 17.81
N PRO A 82 -9.64 -2.15 17.20
CA PRO A 82 -9.85 -0.84 16.61
C PRO A 82 -9.91 0.21 17.71
N ARG A 83 -8.90 1.08 17.79
CA ARG A 83 -9.01 2.31 18.59
C ARG A 83 -10.13 3.17 18.01
N THR A 84 -11.06 3.59 18.87
CA THR A 84 -12.05 4.59 18.51
C THR A 84 -11.33 5.87 18.10
N LEU A 85 -11.40 6.22 16.82
CA LEU A 85 -10.87 7.47 16.31
C LEU A 85 -11.82 8.59 16.74
N ILE A 86 -11.40 9.41 17.71
CA ILE A 86 -12.11 10.64 18.04
C ILE A 86 -11.63 11.70 17.07
N LEU A 87 -12.50 12.13 16.15
CA LEU A 87 -12.30 13.23 15.20
C LEU A 87 -12.57 14.59 15.85
#